data_AF-A0A7X4K604-F1
#
_entry.id   AF-A0A7X4K604-F1
#
_cell.length_a   1.000
_cell.length_b   1.000
_cell.length_c   1.000
_cell.angle_alpha   90.00
_cell.angle_beta   90.00
_cell.angle_gamma   90.00
#
_symmetry.space_group_name_H-M   'P 1'
#
loop_
_entity.id
_entity.type
_entity.pdbx_description
1 polymer ?
#
loop_
_entity_poly.entity_id
_entity_poly.type
_entity_poly.pdbx_seq_one_letter_code
_entity_poly.pdbx_strand_id
1 'polypeptide(L)'
;MKRLTGSAMLLLALACAAPARAGDTDIFAGCDGNGKPGKSADGLSSPQNTIRYGDYASGSSSSVIAACTAALSHPKLLPTQNLRRARLLRARASAQLAADKLPEALADLDLAGAVTMGSSGDPLYRRSMAVSLNLLRALVYDQMGNRDEALRLARESAAARPYAMEVQHVAAHLLLTHGQDDEGARATFAAADRLDPEFAQYRMTVLGFTGDFKSMARLSLPAPAPVTPAGTSEGSAPQGGRLQDLLAARSQITNGMMLGYARAATGDAAGARRQIAETKARLAQLSASTENLVSAEARTSMFKPFEEIVASYEVRTEARIALLEGRRDDAFARLQGARLPMDPVTSDLVKALRAAQGLPAAPQPGETDMSADRQTAARKALFDHMVDHAMIEPETRGTNSVYKRSRPDVLGALVGAAFSMGTTLLADGVRNTDGFTAKPGEDGSVQVSLTGNTTAPAVVREMTLLRAAEMAIEAGKPAFVIVSRHDYARTMTSTQYGTTISSVPTGYKTDLVVRFLPEAGGDTRALDAKAVVEGLGSFYYKEA
;
A
#
# COMPACT_ATOMS: atom_id res chain seq x y z
N MET A 1 14.38 -75.08 -46.62
CA MET A 1 14.53 -75.40 -45.18
C MET A 1 14.60 -74.11 -44.39
N LYS A 2 13.79 -74.02 -43.33
CA LYS A 2 13.63 -72.89 -42.39
C LYS A 2 14.93 -72.56 -41.67
N ARG A 3 15.16 -71.28 -41.34
CA ARG A 3 15.72 -70.83 -40.04
C ARG A 3 15.37 -69.37 -39.74
N LEU A 4 14.74 -69.20 -38.58
CA LEU A 4 14.45 -67.96 -37.87
C LEU A 4 15.69 -67.44 -37.14
N THR A 5 15.82 -66.11 -37.05
CA THR A 5 16.50 -65.34 -35.99
C THR A 5 16.10 -63.87 -36.25
N GLY A 6 15.51 -63.07 -35.36
CA GLY A 6 15.46 -63.07 -33.90
C GLY A 6 15.66 -61.61 -33.48
N SER A 7 14.59 -60.80 -33.49
CA SER A 7 14.64 -59.39 -33.10
C SER A 7 14.58 -59.25 -31.58
N ALA A 8 15.68 -58.79 -30.98
CA ALA A 8 15.74 -58.43 -29.56
C ALA A 8 15.13 -57.04 -29.36
N MET A 9 14.02 -56.99 -28.62
CA MET A 9 13.38 -55.76 -28.13
C MET A 9 14.13 -55.29 -26.88
N LEU A 10 14.79 -54.14 -26.95
CA LEU A 10 15.42 -53.49 -25.80
C LEU A 10 14.37 -52.61 -25.09
N LEU A 11 13.84 -53.10 -23.97
CA LEU A 11 12.97 -52.34 -23.07
C LEU A 11 13.83 -51.40 -22.21
N LEU A 12 13.86 -50.12 -22.57
CA LEU A 12 14.48 -49.06 -21.76
C LEU A 12 13.55 -48.75 -20.58
N ALA A 13 13.89 -49.23 -19.38
CA ALA A 13 13.19 -48.88 -18.16
C ALA A 13 13.49 -47.40 -17.81
N LEU A 14 12.58 -46.48 -18.14
CA LEU A 14 12.56 -45.15 -17.54
C LEU A 14 12.26 -45.31 -16.05
N ALA A 15 13.30 -45.25 -15.23
CA ALA A 15 13.15 -45.06 -13.80
C ALA A 15 12.53 -43.67 -13.57
N CYS A 16 11.23 -43.63 -13.30
CA CYS A 16 10.57 -42.43 -12.77
C CYS A 16 11.24 -42.10 -11.43
N ALA A 17 12.15 -41.11 -11.42
CA ALA A 17 12.65 -40.54 -10.19
C ALA A 17 11.46 -40.01 -9.40
N ALA A 18 11.15 -40.64 -8.26
CA ALA A 18 10.15 -40.11 -7.36
C ALA A 18 10.60 -38.69 -6.96
N PRO A 19 9.76 -37.65 -7.13
CA PRO A 19 10.13 -36.31 -6.73
C PRO A 19 10.50 -36.34 -5.25
N ALA A 20 11.67 -35.78 -4.91
CA ALA A 20 12.12 -35.67 -3.53
C ALA A 20 10.97 -35.06 -2.71
N ARG A 21 10.51 -35.77 -1.67
CA ARG A 21 9.45 -35.27 -0.80
C ARG A 21 9.95 -34.00 -0.13
N ALA A 22 9.34 -32.87 -0.46
CA ALA A 22 9.53 -31.61 0.25
C ALA A 22 9.35 -31.87 1.76
N GLY A 23 10.23 -31.31 2.58
CA GLY A 23 10.14 -31.53 4.02
C GLY A 23 8.84 -30.96 4.58
N ASP A 24 8.39 -31.43 5.75
CA ASP A 24 7.17 -30.92 6.41
C ASP A 24 7.16 -29.37 6.45
N THR A 25 8.30 -28.74 6.75
CA THR A 25 8.44 -27.28 6.80
C THR A 25 8.14 -26.61 5.46
N ASP A 26 8.61 -27.18 4.35
CA ASP A 26 8.47 -26.60 3.02
C ASP A 26 7.01 -26.63 2.55
N ILE A 27 6.25 -27.65 2.94
CA ILE A 27 4.82 -27.78 2.61
C ILE A 27 4.02 -26.62 3.22
N PHE A 28 4.25 -26.32 4.51
CA PHE A 28 3.56 -25.22 5.17
C PHE A 28 4.09 -23.85 4.73
N ALA A 29 5.42 -23.71 4.61
CA ALA A 29 6.04 -22.45 4.21
C ALA A 29 5.60 -22.05 2.80
N GLY A 30 5.60 -22.98 1.85
CA GLY A 30 5.14 -22.74 0.48
C GLY A 30 3.65 -22.38 0.34
N CYS A 31 2.86 -22.56 1.41
CA CYS A 31 1.47 -22.08 1.45
C CYS A 31 1.37 -20.65 1.99
N ASP A 32 1.80 -20.41 3.22
CA ASP A 32 1.45 -19.19 3.96
C ASP A 32 2.62 -18.46 4.62
N GLY A 33 3.84 -18.84 4.24
CA GLY A 33 5.05 -18.21 4.73
C GLY A 33 5.47 -18.59 6.14
N ASN A 34 4.81 -19.58 6.74
CA ASN A 34 5.17 -20.06 8.07
C ASN A 34 5.62 -21.52 8.00
N GLY A 35 6.55 -21.89 8.87
CA GLY A 35 6.95 -23.28 9.04
C GLY A 35 5.83 -24.19 9.53
N LYS A 36 6.21 -25.43 9.87
CA LYS A 36 5.29 -26.42 10.41
C LYS A 36 4.57 -25.89 11.68
N PRO A 37 3.29 -26.26 11.89
CA PRO A 37 2.53 -25.81 13.06
C PRO A 37 3.28 -26.05 14.38
N GLY A 38 3.23 -25.06 15.27
CA GLY A 38 3.82 -25.14 16.60
C GLY A 38 3.03 -26.06 17.54
N LYS A 39 3.48 -26.15 18.80
CA LYS A 39 2.75 -26.85 19.88
C LYS A 39 1.62 -26.00 20.49
N SER A 40 1.51 -24.72 20.12
CA SER A 40 0.48 -23.82 20.62
C SER A 40 -0.91 -24.26 20.13
N ALA A 41 -1.94 -23.91 20.91
CA ALA A 41 -3.33 -24.21 20.58
C ALA A 41 -3.79 -23.54 19.28
N ASP A 42 -3.26 -22.36 18.97
CA ASP A 42 -3.51 -21.66 17.71
C ASP A 42 -2.76 -22.26 16.51
N GLY A 43 -1.73 -23.09 16.76
CA GLY A 43 -0.84 -23.67 15.76
C GLY A 43 0.04 -22.66 15.02
N LEU A 44 0.01 -21.38 15.41
CA LEU A 44 0.85 -20.34 14.83
C LEU A 44 2.25 -20.47 15.45
N SER A 45 3.20 -20.98 14.68
CA SER A 45 4.61 -20.86 15.05
C SER A 45 5.07 -19.41 14.86
N SER A 46 6.12 -18.99 15.58
CA SER A 46 6.86 -17.78 15.23
C SER A 46 7.20 -17.80 13.73
N PRO A 47 7.14 -16.65 13.02
CA PRO A 47 7.49 -16.60 11.61
C PRO A 47 8.89 -17.19 11.45
N GLN A 48 8.99 -18.33 10.78
CA GLN A 48 10.27 -18.92 10.41
C GLN A 48 10.48 -18.63 8.94
N ASN A 49 11.52 -17.86 8.67
CA ASN A 49 12.33 -17.99 7.47
C ASN A 49 11.73 -17.74 6.09
N THR A 50 10.55 -17.14 5.94
CA THR A 50 10.10 -16.87 4.57
C THR A 50 9.40 -15.54 4.35
N ILE A 51 9.93 -14.85 3.35
CA ILE A 51 9.41 -13.87 2.38
C ILE A 51 7.90 -13.58 2.49
N ARG A 52 7.46 -12.32 2.34
CA ARG A 52 6.05 -11.92 2.51
C ARG A 52 5.14 -12.71 1.57
N TYR A 53 3.85 -12.81 1.88
CA TYR A 53 2.85 -13.36 0.93
C TYR A 53 2.95 -12.71 -0.47
N GLY A 54 3.20 -11.40 -0.55
CA GLY A 54 3.44 -10.71 -1.83
C GLY A 54 4.74 -11.14 -2.54
N ASP A 55 5.76 -11.60 -1.81
CA ASP A 55 6.98 -12.14 -2.41
C ASP A 55 6.79 -13.60 -2.88
N TYR A 56 5.85 -14.34 -2.26
CA TYR A 56 5.39 -15.65 -2.74
C TYR A 56 4.63 -15.59 -4.06
N ALA A 57 4.08 -14.43 -4.42
CA ALA A 57 3.43 -14.21 -5.72
C ALA A 57 4.41 -14.32 -6.91
N SER A 58 5.73 -14.44 -6.67
CA SER A 58 6.69 -14.87 -7.68
C SER A 58 6.54 -16.34 -8.08
N GLY A 59 5.99 -17.18 -7.20
CA GLY A 59 5.55 -18.52 -7.52
C GLY A 59 4.22 -18.49 -8.26
N SER A 60 4.00 -19.42 -9.19
CA SER A 60 2.69 -19.53 -9.85
C SER A 60 1.59 -19.76 -8.81
N SER A 61 0.42 -19.13 -8.95
CA SER A 61 -0.71 -19.38 -8.05
C SER A 61 -1.04 -20.87 -7.89
N SER A 62 -0.78 -21.67 -8.93
CA SER A 62 -0.95 -23.14 -8.90
C SER A 62 -0.08 -23.85 -7.87
N SER A 63 1.18 -23.43 -7.69
CA SER A 63 2.08 -24.04 -6.71
C SER A 63 1.68 -23.70 -5.27
N VAL A 64 1.22 -22.46 -5.03
CA VAL A 64 0.70 -22.04 -3.71
C VAL A 64 -0.57 -22.83 -3.36
N ILE A 65 -1.50 -22.98 -4.32
CA ILE A 65 -2.73 -23.78 -4.12
C ILE A 65 -2.39 -25.24 -3.77
N ALA A 66 -1.42 -25.84 -4.46
CA ALA A 66 -0.98 -27.20 -4.20
C ALA A 66 -0.34 -27.34 -2.81
N ALA A 67 0.55 -26.42 -2.44
CA ALA A 67 1.20 -26.39 -1.12
C ALA A 67 0.17 -26.25 0.00
N CYS A 68 -0.78 -25.32 -0.14
CA CYS A 68 -1.86 -25.15 0.85
C CYS A 68 -2.76 -26.36 0.96
N THR A 69 -3.08 -27.02 -0.15
CA THR A 69 -3.90 -28.24 -0.13
C THR A 69 -3.17 -29.36 0.60
N ALA A 70 -1.87 -29.55 0.34
CA ALA A 70 -1.04 -30.49 1.08
C ALA A 70 -0.99 -30.14 2.57
N ALA A 71 -0.72 -28.87 2.92
CA ALA A 71 -0.65 -28.38 4.31
C ALA A 71 -1.96 -28.60 5.08
N LEU A 72 -3.11 -28.35 4.46
CA LEU A 72 -4.44 -28.52 5.08
C LEU A 72 -4.78 -29.98 5.40
N SER A 73 -4.26 -30.90 4.58
CA SER A 73 -4.38 -32.35 4.76
C SER A 73 -3.30 -32.98 5.65
N HIS A 74 -2.28 -32.20 6.01
CA HIS A 74 -1.09 -32.73 6.65
C HIS A 74 -1.34 -33.13 8.12
N PRO A 75 -0.93 -34.32 8.59
CA PRO A 75 -1.18 -34.80 9.97
C PRO A 75 -0.62 -33.92 11.09
N LYS A 76 0.37 -33.06 10.78
CA LYS A 76 0.94 -32.09 11.75
C LYS A 76 0.03 -30.90 12.03
N LEU A 77 -0.97 -30.63 11.18
CA LEU A 77 -2.00 -29.64 11.45
C LEU A 77 -3.07 -30.28 12.32
N LEU A 78 -2.97 -30.05 13.63
CA LEU A 78 -3.89 -30.69 14.58
C LEU A 78 -5.33 -30.19 14.36
N PRO A 79 -6.35 -31.03 14.61
CA PRO A 79 -7.76 -30.63 14.47
C PRO A 79 -8.16 -29.42 15.33
N THR A 80 -7.46 -29.19 16.45
CA THR A 80 -7.72 -28.06 17.36
C THR A 80 -7.09 -26.74 16.91
N GLN A 81 -6.18 -26.76 15.94
CA GLN A 81 -5.44 -25.58 15.46
C GLN A 81 -6.23 -24.78 14.42
N ASN A 82 -7.43 -24.35 14.83
CA ASN A 82 -8.40 -23.69 13.96
C ASN A 82 -7.87 -22.39 13.35
N LEU A 83 -7.12 -21.59 14.11
CA LEU A 83 -6.56 -20.34 13.61
C LEU A 83 -5.49 -20.59 12.52
N ARG A 84 -4.60 -21.56 12.74
CA ARG A 84 -3.64 -22.01 11.72
C ARG A 84 -4.35 -22.52 10.46
N ARG A 85 -5.40 -23.33 10.63
CA ARG A 85 -6.20 -23.85 9.51
C ARG A 85 -6.86 -22.73 8.70
N ALA A 86 -7.48 -21.77 9.37
CA ALA A 86 -8.07 -20.61 8.69
C ALA A 86 -7.02 -19.77 7.96
N ARG A 87 -5.82 -19.60 8.52
CA ARG A 87 -4.72 -18.89 7.85
C ARG A 87 -4.27 -19.58 6.55
N LEU A 88 -4.16 -20.91 6.56
CA LEU A 88 -3.83 -21.71 5.37
C LEU A 88 -4.95 -21.64 4.31
N LEU A 89 -6.22 -21.74 4.74
CA LEU A 89 -7.38 -21.57 3.84
C LEU A 89 -7.41 -20.18 3.21
N ARG A 90 -7.15 -19.14 4.00
CA ARG A 90 -7.06 -17.78 3.51
C ARG A 90 -5.95 -17.59 2.47
N ALA A 91 -4.77 -18.14 2.72
CA ALA A 91 -3.66 -18.11 1.76
C ALA A 91 -4.00 -18.85 0.45
N ARG A 92 -4.72 -19.99 0.55
CA ARG A 92 -5.23 -20.70 -0.63
C ARG A 92 -6.27 -19.89 -1.39
N ALA A 93 -7.18 -19.21 -0.68
CA ALA A 93 -8.20 -18.35 -1.27
C ALA A 93 -7.59 -17.17 -2.02
N SER A 94 -6.58 -16.49 -1.46
CA SER A 94 -5.89 -15.40 -2.16
C SER A 94 -5.15 -15.90 -3.40
N ALA A 95 -4.57 -17.10 -3.38
CA ALA A 95 -3.96 -17.71 -4.57
C ALA A 95 -5.00 -18.13 -5.62
N GLN A 96 -6.16 -18.62 -5.21
CA GLN A 96 -7.30 -18.92 -6.09
C GLN A 96 -7.85 -17.65 -6.73
N LEU A 97 -8.00 -16.56 -5.96
CA LEU A 97 -8.40 -15.25 -6.46
C LEU A 97 -7.42 -14.73 -7.52
N ALA A 98 -6.12 -14.80 -7.25
CA ALA A 98 -5.08 -14.43 -8.23
C ALA A 98 -5.07 -15.33 -9.49
N ALA A 99 -5.62 -16.54 -9.40
CA ALA A 99 -5.79 -17.50 -10.50
C ALA A 99 -7.18 -17.43 -11.15
N ASP A 100 -7.99 -16.42 -10.84
CA ASP A 100 -9.36 -16.23 -11.32
C ASP A 100 -10.32 -17.40 -11.02
N LYS A 101 -10.07 -18.12 -9.91
CA LYS A 101 -10.91 -19.21 -9.39
C LYS A 101 -11.83 -18.68 -8.29
N LEU A 102 -12.73 -17.77 -8.68
CA LEU A 102 -13.54 -16.99 -7.73
C LEU A 102 -14.45 -17.85 -6.84
N PRO A 103 -15.19 -18.87 -7.36
CA PRO A 103 -16.02 -19.73 -6.51
C PRO A 103 -15.21 -20.53 -5.49
N GLU A 104 -14.05 -21.05 -5.87
CA GLU A 104 -13.16 -21.78 -4.97
C GLU A 104 -12.58 -20.86 -3.90
N ALA A 105 -12.18 -19.64 -4.27
CA ALA A 105 -11.70 -18.64 -3.34
C ALA A 105 -12.76 -18.32 -2.28
N LEU A 106 -14.01 -18.12 -2.70
CA LEU A 106 -15.13 -17.88 -1.77
C LEU A 106 -15.37 -19.08 -0.85
N ALA A 107 -15.35 -20.30 -1.38
CA ALA A 107 -15.53 -21.52 -0.60
C ALA A 107 -14.45 -21.69 0.47
N ASP A 108 -13.19 -21.36 0.15
CA ASP A 108 -12.09 -21.39 1.12
C ASP A 108 -12.23 -20.31 2.20
N LEU A 109 -12.70 -19.12 1.85
CA LEU A 109 -12.98 -18.04 2.81
C LEU A 109 -14.12 -18.42 3.75
N ASP A 110 -15.17 -19.07 3.25
CA ASP A 110 -16.31 -19.55 4.03
C ASP A 110 -15.92 -20.69 4.98
N LEU A 111 -15.12 -21.64 4.50
CA LEU A 111 -14.55 -22.66 5.37
C LEU A 111 -13.63 -22.05 6.43
N ALA A 112 -12.82 -21.04 6.07
CA ALA A 112 -11.96 -20.35 7.02
C ALA A 112 -12.78 -19.66 8.13
N GLY A 113 -13.89 -19.00 7.77
CA GLY A 113 -14.81 -18.39 8.73
C GLY A 113 -15.51 -19.42 9.62
N ALA A 114 -15.90 -20.56 9.07
CA ALA A 114 -16.55 -21.64 9.82
C ALA A 114 -15.63 -22.23 10.89
N VAL A 115 -14.35 -22.51 10.56
CA VAL A 115 -13.42 -23.11 11.53
C VAL A 115 -13.02 -22.15 12.66
N THR A 116 -13.12 -20.83 12.45
CA THR A 116 -12.82 -19.80 13.46
C THR A 116 -14.05 -19.24 14.16
N MET A 117 -15.24 -19.84 13.98
CA MET A 117 -16.48 -19.36 14.62
C MET A 117 -16.34 -19.24 16.15
N GLY A 118 -15.63 -20.18 16.78
CA GLY A 118 -15.34 -20.15 18.23
C GLY A 118 -14.42 -19.01 18.68
N SER A 119 -13.71 -18.35 17.76
CA SER A 119 -12.85 -17.19 18.04
C SER A 119 -13.56 -15.85 17.81
N SER A 120 -14.82 -15.84 17.36
CA SER A 120 -15.57 -14.61 17.05
C SER A 120 -15.75 -13.65 18.24
N GLY A 121 -15.70 -14.17 19.48
CA GLY A 121 -15.73 -13.36 20.70
C GLY A 121 -14.40 -12.67 21.04
N ASP A 122 -13.28 -13.12 20.47
CA ASP A 122 -11.95 -12.54 20.74
C ASP A 122 -11.78 -11.20 19.99
N PRO A 123 -11.57 -10.07 20.69
CA PRO A 123 -11.32 -8.78 20.03
C PRO A 123 -10.12 -8.80 19.08
N LEU A 124 -9.07 -9.58 19.37
CA LEU A 124 -7.88 -9.67 18.50
C LEU A 124 -8.21 -10.39 17.19
N TYR A 125 -8.97 -11.49 17.26
CA TYR A 125 -9.47 -12.17 16.06
C TYR A 125 -10.35 -11.26 15.21
N ARG A 126 -11.32 -10.57 15.83
CA ARG A 126 -12.28 -9.70 15.13
C ARG A 126 -11.59 -8.59 14.34
N ARG A 127 -10.54 -7.97 14.90
CA ARG A 127 -9.81 -6.88 14.22
C ARG A 127 -8.71 -7.36 13.28
N SER A 128 -8.30 -8.63 13.32
CA SER A 128 -7.22 -9.15 12.47
C SER A 128 -7.76 -10.12 11.42
N MET A 129 -7.87 -11.40 11.77
CA MET A 129 -8.24 -12.46 10.85
C MET A 129 -9.64 -12.26 10.26
N ALA A 130 -10.63 -11.83 11.05
CA ALA A 130 -11.98 -11.61 10.53
C ALA A 130 -12.04 -10.47 9.50
N VAL A 131 -11.36 -9.35 9.78
CA VAL A 131 -11.20 -8.23 8.83
C VAL A 131 -10.53 -8.71 7.54
N SER A 132 -9.46 -9.50 7.65
CA SER A 132 -8.77 -10.03 6.47
C SER A 132 -9.67 -10.93 5.61
N LEU A 133 -10.44 -11.83 6.25
CA LEU A 133 -11.38 -12.69 5.54
C LEU A 133 -12.48 -11.87 4.84
N ASN A 134 -13.00 -10.82 5.50
CA ASN A 134 -14.02 -9.95 4.93
C ASN A 134 -13.50 -9.11 3.75
N LEU A 135 -12.28 -8.57 3.84
CA LEU A 135 -11.66 -7.84 2.74
C LEU A 135 -11.39 -8.74 1.52
N LEU A 136 -10.91 -9.96 1.73
CA LEU A 136 -10.74 -10.92 0.63
C LEU A 136 -12.08 -11.33 0.02
N ARG A 137 -13.13 -11.56 0.83
CA ARG A 137 -14.49 -11.77 0.31
C ARG A 137 -14.95 -10.57 -0.51
N ALA A 138 -14.70 -9.35 -0.04
CA ALA A 138 -15.07 -8.15 -0.76
C ALA A 138 -14.39 -8.10 -2.14
N LEU A 139 -13.10 -8.43 -2.22
CA LEU A 139 -12.36 -8.50 -3.48
C LEU A 139 -12.85 -9.63 -4.39
N VAL A 140 -13.23 -10.80 -3.85
CA VAL A 140 -13.85 -11.88 -4.64
C VAL A 140 -15.21 -11.43 -5.19
N TYR A 141 -16.08 -10.84 -4.36
CA TYR A 141 -17.38 -10.34 -4.79
C TYR A 141 -17.27 -9.22 -5.82
N ASP A 142 -16.28 -8.34 -5.69
CA ASP A 142 -15.95 -7.32 -6.67
C ASP A 142 -15.66 -7.93 -8.05
N GLN A 143 -14.78 -8.94 -8.11
CA GLN A 143 -14.46 -9.66 -9.35
C GLN A 143 -15.66 -10.44 -9.91
N MET A 144 -16.56 -10.95 -9.05
CA MET A 144 -17.81 -11.60 -9.46
C MET A 144 -18.90 -10.61 -9.91
N GLY A 145 -18.66 -9.29 -9.82
CA GLY A 145 -19.65 -8.26 -10.13
C GLY A 145 -20.72 -8.06 -9.05
N ASN A 146 -20.61 -8.70 -7.88
CA ASN A 146 -21.49 -8.50 -6.73
C ASN A 146 -21.05 -7.27 -5.92
N ARG A 147 -21.25 -6.10 -6.53
CA ARG A 147 -20.79 -4.81 -6.02
C ARG A 147 -21.32 -4.48 -4.63
N ASP A 148 -22.61 -4.66 -4.38
CA ASP A 148 -23.22 -4.22 -3.12
C ASP A 148 -22.61 -4.95 -1.92
N GLU A 149 -22.39 -6.25 -2.05
CA GLU A 149 -21.78 -7.06 -1.01
C GLU A 149 -20.30 -6.72 -0.82
N ALA A 150 -19.56 -6.48 -1.91
CA ALA A 150 -18.17 -6.02 -1.84
C ALA A 150 -18.05 -4.70 -1.07
N LEU A 151 -18.90 -3.71 -1.39
CA LEU A 151 -18.89 -2.40 -0.75
C LEU A 151 -19.37 -2.45 0.71
N ARG A 152 -20.30 -3.34 1.04
CA ARG A 152 -20.75 -3.57 2.43
C ARG A 152 -19.59 -4.11 3.28
N LEU A 153 -18.94 -5.19 2.83
CA LEU A 153 -17.83 -5.82 3.54
C LEU A 153 -16.61 -4.89 3.66
N ALA A 154 -16.34 -4.07 2.64
CA ALA A 154 -15.30 -3.04 2.67
C ALA A 154 -15.54 -2.02 3.79
N ARG A 155 -16.76 -1.47 3.88
CA ARG A 155 -17.14 -0.50 4.92
C ARG A 155 -17.10 -1.11 6.33
N GLU A 156 -17.61 -2.33 6.49
CA GLU A 156 -17.56 -3.05 7.76
C GLU A 156 -16.12 -3.31 8.22
N SER A 157 -15.25 -3.71 7.30
CA SER A 157 -13.83 -3.95 7.58
C SER A 157 -13.12 -2.65 7.99
N ALA A 158 -13.38 -1.55 7.27
CA ALA A 158 -12.85 -0.23 7.60
C ALA A 158 -13.30 0.25 8.99
N ALA A 159 -14.56 0.02 9.35
CA ALA A 159 -15.10 0.36 10.67
C ALA A 159 -14.53 -0.53 11.79
N ALA A 160 -14.27 -1.81 11.51
CA ALA A 160 -13.71 -2.74 12.50
C ALA A 160 -12.24 -2.45 12.85
N ARG A 161 -11.49 -1.81 11.94
CA ARG A 161 -10.08 -1.44 12.17
C ARG A 161 -9.74 -0.07 11.55
N PRO A 162 -10.20 1.04 12.15
CA PRO A 162 -10.12 2.38 11.56
C PRO A 162 -8.69 2.92 11.44
N TYR A 163 -7.73 2.39 12.20
CA TYR A 163 -6.35 2.87 12.25
C TYR A 163 -5.34 1.99 11.50
N ALA A 164 -5.79 0.91 10.86
CA ALA A 164 -4.95 0.11 9.97
C ALA A 164 -5.01 0.65 8.55
N MET A 165 -3.88 1.19 8.10
CA MET A 165 -3.73 1.83 6.80
C MET A 165 -4.09 0.88 5.65
N GLU A 166 -3.66 -0.38 5.71
CA GLU A 166 -3.92 -1.40 4.70
C GLU A 166 -5.42 -1.71 4.59
N VAL A 167 -6.14 -1.74 5.72
CA VAL A 167 -7.59 -1.94 5.75
C VAL A 167 -8.31 -0.76 5.11
N GLN A 168 -7.90 0.47 5.47
CA GLN A 168 -8.47 1.68 4.87
C GLN A 168 -8.18 1.76 3.38
N HIS A 169 -6.98 1.35 2.92
CA HIS A 169 -6.61 1.35 1.51
C HIS A 169 -7.46 0.39 0.69
N VAL A 170 -7.65 -0.86 1.12
CA VAL A 170 -8.48 -1.82 0.37
C VAL A 170 -9.94 -1.34 0.32
N ALA A 171 -10.47 -0.87 1.46
CA ALA A 171 -11.84 -0.38 1.49
C ALA A 171 -12.02 0.85 0.59
N ALA A 172 -11.11 1.82 0.68
CA ALA A 172 -11.11 3.01 -0.16
C ALA A 172 -10.90 2.68 -1.64
N HIS A 173 -10.06 1.70 -1.99
CA HIS A 173 -9.92 1.25 -3.37
C HIS A 173 -11.26 0.78 -3.94
N LEU A 174 -11.94 -0.14 -3.26
CA LEU A 174 -13.23 -0.67 -3.70
C LEU A 174 -14.28 0.44 -3.84
N LEU A 175 -14.35 1.36 -2.88
CA LEU A 175 -15.27 2.50 -2.96
C LEU A 175 -14.95 3.41 -4.14
N LEU A 176 -13.66 3.64 -4.41
CA LEU A 176 -13.17 4.53 -5.45
C LEU A 176 -13.37 3.97 -6.87
N THR A 177 -13.02 2.70 -7.10
CA THR A 177 -13.18 2.05 -8.41
C THR A 177 -14.64 1.92 -8.82
N HIS A 178 -15.55 1.88 -7.85
CA HIS A 178 -17.00 1.91 -8.06
C HIS A 178 -17.61 3.31 -8.09
N GLY A 179 -16.81 4.37 -7.99
CA GLY A 179 -17.29 5.75 -8.04
C GLY A 179 -18.26 6.11 -6.91
N GLN A 180 -18.06 5.56 -5.71
CA GLN A 180 -18.85 5.94 -4.53
C GLN A 180 -18.42 7.32 -4.01
N ASP A 181 -19.38 8.22 -3.80
CA ASP A 181 -19.17 9.59 -3.26
C ASP A 181 -20.18 9.91 -2.13
N ASP A 182 -20.75 8.88 -1.49
CA ASP A 182 -21.60 9.05 -0.31
C ASP A 182 -20.78 9.49 0.92
N GLU A 183 -21.46 9.85 2.01
CA GLU A 183 -20.81 10.27 3.26
C GLU A 183 -19.86 9.19 3.82
N GLY A 184 -20.27 7.92 3.79
CA GLY A 184 -19.44 6.81 4.24
C GLY A 184 -18.20 6.64 3.39
N ALA A 185 -18.33 6.72 2.06
CA ALA A 185 -17.19 6.66 1.15
C ALA A 185 -16.19 7.80 1.39
N ARG A 186 -16.68 9.03 1.54
CA ARG A 186 -15.86 10.21 1.85
C ARG A 186 -15.17 10.08 3.21
N ALA A 187 -15.84 9.52 4.22
CA ALA A 187 -15.23 9.24 5.52
C ALA A 187 -14.09 8.21 5.41
N THR A 188 -14.26 7.14 4.63
CA THR A 188 -13.20 6.15 4.40
C THR A 188 -12.02 6.75 3.63
N PHE A 189 -12.27 7.57 2.62
CA PHE A 189 -11.19 8.30 1.92
C PHE A 189 -10.43 9.22 2.86
N ALA A 190 -11.13 10.00 3.68
CA ALA A 190 -10.51 10.89 4.66
C ALA A 190 -9.72 10.10 5.72
N ALA A 191 -10.19 8.93 6.16
CA ALA A 191 -9.45 8.07 7.07
C ALA A 191 -8.14 7.56 6.44
N ALA A 192 -8.18 7.12 5.19
CA ALA A 192 -6.98 6.72 4.45
C ALA A 192 -6.00 7.90 4.28
N ASP A 193 -6.48 9.07 3.82
CA ASP A 193 -5.67 10.28 3.63
C ASP A 193 -5.01 10.79 4.94
N ARG A 194 -5.63 10.53 6.10
CA ARG A 194 -5.07 10.84 7.43
C ARG A 194 -3.95 9.89 7.84
N LEU A 195 -4.08 8.60 7.51
CA LEU A 195 -3.13 7.55 7.90
C LEU A 195 -1.94 7.44 6.96
N ASP A 196 -2.13 7.78 5.69
CA ASP A 196 -1.11 7.76 4.66
C ASP A 196 -1.18 9.02 3.78
N PRO A 197 -0.23 9.96 3.93
CA PRO A 197 -0.12 11.14 3.08
C PRO A 197 0.02 10.83 1.58
N GLU A 198 0.49 9.64 1.21
CA GLU A 198 0.63 9.23 -0.19
C GLU A 198 -0.68 8.72 -0.80
N PHE A 199 -1.70 8.41 0.03
CA PHE A 199 -2.97 7.87 -0.45
C PHE A 199 -3.70 8.83 -1.42
N ALA A 200 -3.57 10.15 -1.23
CA ALA A 200 -4.12 11.12 -2.15
C ALA A 200 -3.54 10.98 -3.58
N GLN A 201 -2.26 10.60 -3.70
CA GLN A 201 -1.62 10.33 -5.00
C GLN A 201 -2.14 9.05 -5.62
N TYR A 202 -2.34 8.02 -4.79
CA TYR A 202 -2.98 6.78 -5.21
C TYR A 202 -4.40 7.03 -5.75
N ARG A 203 -5.23 7.80 -5.03
CA ARG A 203 -6.58 8.16 -5.46
C ARG A 203 -6.59 8.85 -6.81
N MET A 204 -5.72 9.84 -6.99
CA MET A 204 -5.59 10.54 -8.27
C MET A 204 -5.18 9.61 -9.40
N THR A 205 -4.28 8.65 -9.14
CA THR A 205 -3.88 7.64 -10.12
C THR A 205 -5.08 6.79 -10.54
N VAL A 206 -5.87 6.28 -9.58
CA VAL A 206 -7.07 5.49 -9.87
C VAL A 206 -8.12 6.32 -10.61
N LEU A 207 -8.41 7.55 -10.16
CA LEU A 207 -9.36 8.45 -10.81
C LEU A 207 -8.92 8.83 -12.23
N GLY A 208 -7.61 8.94 -12.45
CA GLY A 208 -7.03 9.15 -13.77
C GLY A 208 -7.26 7.94 -14.67
N PHE A 209 -7.04 6.73 -14.15
CA PHE A 209 -7.30 5.50 -14.88
C PHE A 209 -8.77 5.27 -15.21
N THR A 210 -9.70 5.68 -14.32
CA THR A 210 -11.14 5.57 -14.56
C THR A 210 -11.72 6.75 -15.35
N GLY A 211 -10.93 7.80 -15.60
CA GLY A 211 -11.38 9.02 -16.28
C GLY A 211 -12.36 9.85 -15.45
N ASP A 212 -12.45 9.64 -14.13
CA ASP A 212 -13.27 10.44 -13.23
C ASP A 212 -12.56 11.75 -12.87
N PHE A 213 -12.45 12.62 -13.87
CA PHE A 213 -11.85 13.94 -13.75
C PHE A 213 -12.64 14.87 -12.81
N LYS A 214 -13.93 14.60 -12.61
CA LYS A 214 -14.77 15.39 -11.68
C LYS A 214 -14.35 15.19 -10.24
N SER A 215 -14.17 13.94 -9.82
CA SER A 215 -13.67 13.63 -8.49
C SER A 215 -12.20 14.03 -8.35
N MET A 216 -11.40 13.86 -9.40
CA MET A 216 -9.99 14.27 -9.38
C MET A 216 -9.80 15.76 -9.15
N ALA A 217 -10.59 16.61 -9.82
CA ALA A 217 -10.49 18.07 -9.67
C ALA A 217 -10.83 18.58 -8.26
N ARG A 218 -11.49 17.74 -7.43
CA ARG A 218 -11.81 18.03 -6.03
C ARG A 218 -10.75 17.55 -5.04
N LEU A 219 -9.75 16.79 -5.49
CA LEU A 219 -8.70 16.31 -4.61
C LEU A 219 -7.86 17.50 -4.10
N SER A 220 -7.65 17.50 -2.78
CA SER A 220 -6.63 18.34 -2.16
C SER A 220 -5.36 17.50 -2.07
N LEU A 221 -4.37 17.80 -2.90
CA LEU A 221 -3.07 17.16 -2.79
C LEU A 221 -2.25 17.89 -1.73
N PRO A 222 -1.52 17.16 -0.86
CA PRO A 222 -0.64 17.80 0.10
C PRO A 222 0.35 18.69 -0.66
N ALA A 223 0.58 19.89 -0.11
CA ALA A 223 1.63 20.76 -0.59
C ALA A 223 2.92 19.92 -0.58
N PRO A 224 3.54 19.72 -1.74
CA PRO A 224 4.67 18.84 -1.82
C PRO A 224 5.82 19.38 -0.98
N ALA A 225 6.57 18.49 -0.34
CA ALA A 225 7.70 18.87 0.49
C ALA A 225 8.64 19.80 -0.31
N PRO A 226 9.15 20.88 0.32
CA PRO A 226 10.17 21.69 -0.31
C PRO A 226 11.35 20.78 -0.64
N VAL A 227 11.88 20.90 -1.86
CA VAL A 227 13.16 20.27 -2.20
C VAL A 227 14.19 20.96 -1.31
N THR A 228 14.63 20.29 -0.25
CA THR A 228 15.67 20.84 0.61
C THR A 228 16.92 21.00 -0.26
N PRO A 229 17.40 22.24 -0.48
CA PRO A 229 18.65 22.43 -1.20
C PRO A 229 19.71 21.61 -0.47
N ALA A 230 20.53 20.87 -1.21
CA ALA A 230 21.50 19.95 -0.67
C ALA A 230 22.24 20.62 0.49
N GLY A 231 21.85 20.29 1.73
CA GLY A 231 22.53 20.77 2.90
C GLY A 231 23.95 20.25 2.80
N THR A 232 24.91 21.10 3.16
CA THR A 232 26.32 20.74 3.35
C THR A 232 26.49 19.80 4.54
N SER A 233 25.51 18.93 4.85
CA SER A 233 25.69 17.92 5.88
C SER A 233 26.83 17.02 5.43
N GLU A 234 27.97 17.19 6.09
CA GLU A 234 29.26 16.54 5.82
C GLU A 234 29.22 15.01 5.95
N GLY A 235 28.04 14.40 6.14
CA GLY A 235 27.82 12.97 6.08
C GLY A 235 27.11 12.62 4.78
N SER A 236 27.85 12.03 3.84
CA SER A 236 27.38 11.38 2.61
C SER A 236 25.97 10.79 2.73
N ALA A 237 24.92 11.55 2.40
CA ALA A 237 23.63 10.95 2.15
C ALA A 237 23.83 9.98 0.98
N PRO A 238 23.58 8.67 1.16
CA PRO A 238 23.82 7.69 0.11
C PRO A 238 23.05 8.10 -1.15
N GLN A 239 23.67 7.95 -2.33
CA GLN A 239 23.12 8.34 -3.64
C GLN A 239 21.65 7.90 -3.86
N GLY A 240 21.20 6.85 -3.16
CA GLY A 240 19.82 6.38 -3.17
C GLY A 240 18.77 7.40 -2.68
N GLY A 241 19.10 8.29 -1.73
CA GLY A 241 18.14 9.29 -1.24
C GLY A 241 17.72 10.29 -2.34
N ARG A 242 18.69 10.75 -3.13
CA ARG A 242 18.44 11.70 -4.23
C ARG A 242 17.60 11.11 -5.34
N LEU A 243 17.78 9.83 -5.65
CA LEU A 243 16.94 9.15 -6.64
C LEU A 243 15.48 9.08 -6.16
N GLN A 244 15.26 8.82 -4.88
CA GLN A 244 13.90 8.82 -4.31
C GLN A 244 13.26 10.20 -4.38
N ASP A 245 14.00 11.27 -4.08
CA ASP A 245 13.50 12.65 -4.20
C ASP A 245 13.09 12.98 -5.65
N LEU A 246 13.89 12.55 -6.63
CA LEU A 246 13.58 12.73 -8.05
C LEU A 246 12.35 11.91 -8.48
N LEU A 247 12.21 10.67 -7.98
CA LEU A 247 11.03 9.84 -8.24
C LEU A 247 9.77 10.44 -7.62
N ALA A 248 9.86 10.93 -6.38
CA ALA A 248 8.77 11.64 -5.71
C ALA A 248 8.39 12.91 -6.48
N ALA A 249 9.37 13.68 -6.94
CA ALA A 249 9.13 14.87 -7.75
C ALA A 249 8.49 14.53 -9.11
N ARG A 250 8.85 13.40 -9.72
CA ARG A 250 8.21 12.90 -10.95
C ARG A 250 6.74 12.60 -10.76
N SER A 251 6.40 11.91 -9.67
CA SER A 251 5.00 11.69 -9.29
C SER A 251 4.29 13.03 -9.18
N GLN A 252 4.84 13.97 -8.41
CA GLN A 252 4.24 15.30 -8.18
C GLN A 252 4.04 16.11 -9.47
N ILE A 253 5.00 16.10 -10.40
CA ILE A 253 4.87 16.80 -11.69
C ILE A 253 3.76 16.18 -12.54
N THR A 254 3.75 14.86 -12.66
CA THR A 254 2.71 14.13 -13.42
C THR A 254 1.32 14.41 -12.84
N ASN A 255 1.22 14.35 -11.52
CA ASN A 255 0.02 14.62 -10.74
C ASN A 255 -0.50 16.05 -10.92
N GLY A 256 0.40 17.04 -10.85
CA GLY A 256 0.05 18.44 -11.11
C GLY A 256 -0.52 18.64 -12.51
N MET A 257 0.09 18.01 -13.51
CA MET A 257 -0.43 18.09 -14.89
C MET A 257 -1.78 17.36 -15.06
N MET A 258 -1.97 16.20 -14.44
CA MET A 258 -3.26 15.49 -14.44
C MET A 258 -4.36 16.30 -13.76
N LEU A 259 -4.06 16.93 -12.63
CA LEU A 259 -5.00 17.82 -11.94
C LEU A 259 -5.33 19.06 -12.78
N GLY A 260 -4.35 19.62 -13.49
CA GLY A 260 -4.56 20.72 -14.44
C GLY A 260 -5.53 20.31 -15.56
N TYR A 261 -5.34 19.13 -16.14
CA TYR A 261 -6.28 18.59 -17.13
C TYR A 261 -7.67 18.36 -16.54
N ALA A 262 -7.75 17.75 -15.34
CA ALA A 262 -9.02 17.48 -14.67
C ALA A 262 -9.82 18.76 -14.44
N ARG A 263 -9.17 19.83 -13.97
CA ARG A 263 -9.78 21.16 -13.80
C ARG A 263 -10.37 21.67 -15.13
N ALA A 264 -9.60 21.59 -16.22
CA ALA A 264 -10.08 21.98 -17.54
C ALA A 264 -11.29 21.15 -18.00
N ALA A 265 -11.25 19.83 -17.81
CA ALA A 265 -12.35 18.92 -18.12
C ALA A 265 -13.62 19.23 -17.31
N THR A 266 -13.48 19.81 -16.12
CA THR A 266 -14.60 20.19 -15.22
C THR A 266 -15.03 21.66 -15.33
N GLY A 267 -14.46 22.44 -16.26
CA GLY A 267 -14.87 23.82 -16.48
C GLY A 267 -14.03 24.89 -15.76
N ASP A 268 -13.00 24.52 -15.00
CA ASP A 268 -12.12 25.45 -14.28
C ASP A 268 -10.87 25.79 -15.12
N ALA A 269 -11.08 26.54 -16.22
CA ALA A 269 -9.99 26.94 -17.11
C ALA A 269 -8.89 27.76 -16.40
N ALA A 270 -9.30 28.68 -15.51
CA ALA A 270 -8.36 29.52 -14.78
C ALA A 270 -7.50 28.69 -13.80
N GLY A 271 -8.11 27.77 -13.06
CA GLY A 271 -7.37 26.87 -12.18
C GLY A 271 -6.49 25.87 -12.94
N ALA A 272 -6.93 25.38 -14.10
CA ALA A 272 -6.12 24.54 -14.97
C ALA A 272 -4.81 25.25 -15.40
N ARG A 273 -4.91 26.49 -15.87
CA ARG A 273 -3.74 27.31 -16.25
C ARG A 273 -2.81 27.60 -15.07
N ARG A 274 -3.36 27.94 -13.90
CA ARG A 274 -2.57 28.11 -12.67
C ARG A 274 -1.80 26.83 -12.31
N GLN A 275 -2.47 25.68 -12.34
CA GLN A 275 -1.86 24.40 -12.02
C GLN A 275 -0.71 24.05 -12.98
N ILE A 276 -0.87 24.30 -14.29
CA ILE A 276 0.21 24.11 -15.27
C ILE A 276 1.40 25.03 -14.94
N ALA A 277 1.13 26.32 -14.71
CA ALA A 277 2.17 27.30 -14.40
C ALA A 277 2.96 26.93 -13.13
N GLU A 278 2.26 26.54 -12.05
CA GLU A 278 2.86 26.06 -10.81
C GLU A 278 3.72 24.81 -11.05
N THR A 279 3.23 23.85 -11.84
CA THR A 279 3.96 22.61 -12.15
C THR A 279 5.22 22.90 -12.97
N LYS A 280 5.15 23.82 -13.93
CA LYS A 280 6.31 24.28 -14.73
C LYS A 280 7.34 25.01 -13.87
N ALA A 281 6.90 25.94 -13.02
CA ALA A 281 7.77 26.66 -12.10
C ALA A 281 8.53 25.70 -11.18
N ARG A 282 7.85 24.65 -10.72
CA ARG A 282 8.43 23.61 -9.89
C ARG A 282 9.43 22.71 -10.63
N LEU A 283 9.11 22.30 -11.86
CA LEU A 283 10.08 21.56 -12.69
C LEU A 283 11.35 22.41 -12.91
N ALA A 284 11.19 23.72 -13.17
CA ALA A 284 12.32 24.64 -13.28
C ALA A 284 13.13 24.74 -11.98
N GLN A 285 12.47 24.87 -10.82
CA GLN A 285 13.13 24.88 -9.52
C GLN A 285 13.90 23.60 -9.25
N LEU A 286 13.32 22.44 -9.56
CA LEU A 286 13.96 21.14 -9.41
C LEU A 286 15.20 21.04 -10.31
N SER A 287 15.08 21.42 -11.60
CA SER A 287 16.22 21.45 -12.52
C SER A 287 17.34 22.37 -12.01
N ALA A 288 17.01 23.57 -11.53
CA ALA A 288 17.97 24.51 -10.96
C ALA A 288 18.66 23.95 -9.70
N SER A 289 17.92 23.27 -8.81
CA SER A 289 18.51 22.66 -7.60
C SER A 289 19.52 21.56 -7.90
N THR A 290 19.52 21.01 -9.12
CA THR A 290 20.47 19.96 -9.55
C THR A 290 21.65 20.49 -10.35
N GLU A 291 21.71 21.78 -10.66
CA GLU A 291 22.71 22.36 -11.56
C GLU A 291 24.16 22.13 -11.11
N ASN A 292 24.41 22.19 -9.80
CA ASN A 292 25.73 21.93 -9.21
C ASN A 292 25.98 20.46 -8.86
N LEU A 293 24.99 19.58 -9.06
CA LEU A 293 25.04 18.18 -8.60
C LEU A 293 25.35 17.19 -9.73
N VAL A 294 25.01 17.54 -10.97
CA VAL A 294 25.17 16.68 -12.14
C VAL A 294 25.71 17.50 -13.32
N SER A 295 26.37 16.83 -14.27
CA SER A 295 26.80 17.50 -15.51
C SER A 295 25.59 18.03 -16.29
N ALA A 296 25.80 19.05 -17.12
CA ALA A 296 24.74 19.60 -17.96
C ALA A 296 24.07 18.53 -18.84
N GLU A 297 24.85 17.61 -19.42
CA GLU A 297 24.34 16.49 -20.22
C GLU A 297 23.49 15.51 -19.39
N ALA A 298 23.98 15.12 -18.21
CA ALA A 298 23.23 14.24 -17.31
C ALA A 298 21.92 14.90 -16.85
N ARG A 299 21.94 16.22 -16.58
CA ARG A 299 20.76 17.01 -16.26
C ARG A 299 19.76 16.99 -17.41
N THR A 300 20.19 17.30 -18.63
CA THR A 300 19.31 17.25 -19.82
C THR A 300 18.70 15.86 -19.99
N SER A 301 19.50 14.79 -19.89
CA SER A 301 18.97 13.42 -20.00
C SER A 301 18.00 13.07 -18.87
N MET A 302 18.24 13.57 -17.66
CA MET A 302 17.40 13.32 -16.49
C MET A 302 16.06 14.04 -16.57
N PHE A 303 16.04 15.31 -17.01
CA PHE A 303 14.84 16.16 -17.01
C PHE A 303 14.03 16.10 -18.30
N LYS A 304 14.62 15.69 -19.44
CA LYS A 304 13.90 15.58 -20.72
C LYS A 304 12.59 14.78 -20.63
N PRO A 305 12.49 13.62 -19.95
CA PRO A 305 11.22 12.92 -19.81
C PRO A 305 10.15 13.73 -19.06
N PHE A 306 10.55 14.58 -18.12
CA PHE A 306 9.62 15.45 -17.38
C PHE A 306 9.13 16.59 -18.27
N GLU A 307 10.02 17.21 -19.04
CA GLU A 307 9.68 18.25 -20.00
C GLU A 307 8.72 17.72 -21.08
N GLU A 308 8.96 16.51 -21.58
CA GLU A 308 8.07 15.84 -22.54
C GLU A 308 6.68 15.55 -21.95
N ILE A 309 6.62 15.07 -20.70
CA ILE A 309 5.34 14.87 -19.99
C ILE A 309 4.59 16.20 -19.86
N VAL A 310 5.26 17.24 -19.36
CA VAL A 310 4.65 18.57 -19.16
C VAL A 310 4.16 19.15 -20.49
N ALA A 311 4.97 19.12 -21.54
CA ALA A 311 4.57 19.62 -22.86
C ALA A 311 3.37 18.85 -23.43
N SER A 312 3.34 17.52 -23.29
CA SER A 312 2.23 16.68 -23.75
C SER A 312 0.92 17.00 -23.01
N TYR A 313 0.96 17.20 -21.69
CA TYR A 313 -0.22 17.57 -20.92
C TYR A 313 -0.66 19.02 -21.13
N GLU A 314 0.28 19.95 -21.29
CA GLU A 314 -0.02 21.37 -21.55
C GLU A 314 -0.82 21.52 -22.86
N VAL A 315 -0.39 20.86 -23.93
CA VAL A 315 -1.11 20.86 -25.22
C VAL A 315 -2.53 20.33 -25.06
N ARG A 316 -2.70 19.18 -24.40
CA ARG A 316 -4.01 18.54 -24.21
C ARG A 316 -4.93 19.37 -23.30
N THR A 317 -4.38 19.97 -22.26
CA THR A 317 -5.13 20.82 -21.32
C THR A 317 -5.57 22.11 -21.99
N GLU A 318 -4.68 22.80 -22.71
CA GLU A 318 -5.04 24.03 -23.42
C GLU A 318 -6.03 23.77 -24.56
N ALA A 319 -5.94 22.63 -25.27
CA ALA A 319 -6.95 22.22 -26.22
C ALA A 319 -8.31 21.98 -25.53
N ARG A 320 -8.32 21.31 -24.36
CA ARG A 320 -9.54 21.10 -23.59
C ARG A 320 -10.18 22.41 -23.12
N ILE A 321 -9.37 23.37 -22.69
CA ILE A 321 -9.80 24.73 -22.32
C ILE A 321 -10.36 25.48 -23.53
N ALA A 322 -9.68 25.43 -24.69
CA ALA A 322 -10.16 26.07 -25.90
C ALA A 322 -11.54 25.53 -26.33
N LEU A 323 -11.78 24.22 -26.19
CA LEU A 323 -13.10 23.63 -26.43
C LEU A 323 -14.16 24.13 -25.43
N LEU A 324 -13.81 24.24 -24.15
CA LEU A 324 -14.70 24.79 -23.12
C LEU A 324 -15.08 26.25 -23.42
N GLU A 325 -14.14 27.04 -23.93
CA GLU A 325 -14.32 28.45 -24.31
C GLU A 325 -14.96 28.62 -25.70
N GLY A 326 -15.33 27.53 -26.40
CA GLY A 326 -15.92 27.58 -27.74
C GLY A 326 -14.92 27.86 -28.88
N ARG A 327 -13.63 27.95 -28.58
CA ARG A 327 -12.52 28.19 -29.53
C ARG A 327 -12.07 26.90 -30.20
N ARG A 328 -12.94 26.32 -31.03
CA ARG A 328 -12.72 24.99 -31.66
C ARG A 328 -11.47 24.96 -32.51
N ASP A 329 -11.29 25.94 -33.40
CA ASP A 329 -10.15 25.98 -34.32
C ASP A 329 -8.81 26.03 -33.58
N ASP A 330 -8.75 26.78 -32.47
CA ASP A 330 -7.57 26.83 -31.60
C ASP A 330 -7.26 25.48 -30.96
N ALA A 331 -8.29 24.72 -30.57
CA ALA A 331 -8.11 23.38 -30.04
C ALA A 331 -7.52 22.43 -31.11
N PHE A 332 -8.03 22.47 -32.34
CA PHE A 332 -7.50 21.66 -33.45
C PHE A 332 -6.08 22.05 -33.82
N ALA A 333 -5.80 23.35 -33.93
CA ALA A 333 -4.47 23.87 -34.25
C ALA A 333 -3.42 23.42 -33.22
N ARG A 334 -3.76 23.40 -31.93
CA ARG A 334 -2.88 22.91 -30.86
C ARG A 334 -2.55 21.43 -30.96
N LEU A 335 -3.48 20.63 -31.47
CA LEU A 335 -3.31 19.18 -31.58
C LEU A 335 -2.64 18.77 -32.89
N GLN A 336 -2.55 19.67 -33.87
CA GLN A 336 -1.90 19.41 -35.15
C GLN A 336 -0.41 19.11 -34.95
N GLY A 337 0.01 17.89 -35.31
CA GLY A 337 1.39 17.43 -35.14
C GLY A 337 1.77 17.04 -33.71
N ALA A 338 0.87 17.21 -32.73
CA ALA A 338 1.11 16.78 -31.36
C ALA A 338 1.02 15.24 -31.26
N ARG A 339 1.95 14.63 -30.52
CA ARG A 339 1.83 13.23 -30.13
C ARG A 339 0.83 13.14 -28.97
N LEU A 340 -0.27 12.42 -29.18
CA LEU A 340 -1.28 12.19 -28.16
C LEU A 340 -1.07 10.79 -27.58
N PRO A 341 -0.56 10.66 -26.34
CA PRO A 341 -0.48 9.36 -25.68
C PRO A 341 -1.87 8.76 -25.58
N MET A 342 -1.97 7.45 -25.76
CA MET A 342 -3.23 6.76 -25.56
C MET A 342 -3.43 6.56 -24.07
N ASP A 343 -4.23 7.40 -23.45
CA ASP A 343 -4.55 7.36 -22.03
C ASP A 343 -5.96 7.94 -21.81
N PRO A 344 -6.52 7.84 -20.59
CA PRO A 344 -7.85 8.36 -20.31
C PRO A 344 -8.02 9.87 -20.57
N VAL A 345 -6.93 10.64 -20.46
CA VAL A 345 -6.90 12.09 -20.72
C VAL A 345 -7.14 12.35 -22.22
N THR A 346 -6.41 11.66 -23.09
CA THR A 346 -6.62 11.74 -24.54
C THR A 346 -8.00 11.21 -24.94
N SER A 347 -8.49 10.15 -24.28
CA SER A 347 -9.85 9.63 -24.52
C SER A 347 -10.94 10.68 -24.22
N ASP A 348 -10.87 11.35 -23.06
CA ASP A 348 -11.78 12.46 -22.74
C ASP A 348 -11.66 13.62 -23.73
N LEU A 349 -10.44 14.00 -24.10
CA LEU A 349 -10.21 15.08 -25.05
C LEU A 349 -10.83 14.77 -26.42
N VAL A 350 -10.64 13.55 -26.94
CA VAL A 350 -11.26 13.09 -28.20
C VAL A 350 -12.79 13.11 -28.10
N LYS A 351 -13.35 12.67 -26.98
CA LYS A 351 -14.80 12.75 -26.73
C LYS A 351 -15.29 14.19 -26.76
N ALA A 352 -14.56 15.12 -26.14
CA ALA A 352 -14.89 16.54 -26.13
C ALA A 352 -14.79 17.19 -27.53
N LEU A 353 -13.77 16.84 -28.31
CA LEU A 353 -13.60 17.31 -29.69
C LEU A 353 -14.78 16.89 -30.58
N ARG A 354 -15.18 15.61 -30.49
CA ARG A 354 -16.31 15.09 -31.27
C ARG A 354 -17.62 15.76 -30.89
N ALA A 355 -17.86 15.93 -29.59
CA ALA A 355 -19.03 16.67 -29.10
C ALA A 355 -19.04 18.10 -29.64
N ALA A 356 -17.89 18.79 -29.66
CA ALA A 356 -17.77 20.13 -30.24
C ALA A 356 -18.01 20.15 -31.76
N GLN A 357 -17.72 19.07 -32.49
CA GLN A 357 -18.02 18.94 -33.92
C GLN A 357 -19.47 18.52 -34.21
N GLY A 358 -20.30 18.28 -33.19
CA GLY A 358 -21.64 17.71 -33.38
C GLY A 358 -21.62 16.28 -33.91
N LEU A 359 -20.48 15.59 -33.84
CA LEU A 359 -20.37 14.20 -34.22
C LEU A 359 -20.92 13.32 -33.09
N PRO A 360 -21.52 12.16 -33.40
CA PRO A 360 -21.86 11.19 -32.37
C PRO A 360 -20.58 10.85 -31.59
N ALA A 361 -20.74 10.56 -30.30
CA ALA A 361 -19.66 10.02 -29.50
C ALA A 361 -18.99 8.91 -30.31
N ALA A 362 -17.65 8.95 -30.43
CA ALA A 362 -16.97 7.81 -31.02
C ALA A 362 -17.42 6.59 -30.21
N PRO A 363 -17.56 5.41 -30.84
CA PRO A 363 -17.45 4.20 -30.04
C PRO A 363 -16.22 4.43 -29.15
N GLN A 364 -16.41 4.38 -27.83
CA GLN A 364 -15.29 4.59 -26.91
C GLN A 364 -14.17 3.74 -27.46
N PRO A 365 -12.96 4.31 -27.74
CA PRO A 365 -11.91 3.57 -28.40
C PRO A 365 -11.80 2.24 -27.68
N GLY A 366 -12.34 1.20 -28.32
CA GLY A 366 -12.52 -0.07 -27.64
C GLY A 366 -11.12 -0.57 -27.49
N GLU A 367 -10.61 -0.70 -26.27
CA GLU A 367 -9.55 -1.67 -25.97
C GLU A 367 -8.20 -1.57 -26.75
N THR A 368 -7.99 -0.65 -27.69
CA THR A 368 -7.06 -0.98 -28.79
C THR A 368 -5.75 -0.21 -28.86
N ASP A 369 -5.51 0.89 -28.13
CA ASP A 369 -4.32 1.70 -28.44
C ASP A 369 -3.49 2.22 -27.25
N MET A 370 -4.01 2.17 -26.03
CA MET A 370 -3.24 1.48 -24.99
C MET A 370 -3.68 0.04 -25.18
N SER A 371 -2.79 -0.91 -25.49
CA SER A 371 -3.26 -2.30 -25.63
C SER A 371 -4.11 -2.59 -24.39
N ALA A 372 -5.34 -3.08 -24.56
CA ALA A 372 -6.19 -3.44 -23.44
C ALA A 372 -5.37 -4.19 -22.39
N ASP A 373 -4.41 -5.00 -22.82
CA ASP A 373 -3.38 -5.64 -22.01
C ASP A 373 -2.66 -4.72 -21.02
N ARG A 374 -2.23 -3.50 -21.38
CA ARG A 374 -1.60 -2.55 -20.43
C ARG A 374 -2.57 -2.04 -19.39
N GLN A 375 -3.81 -1.70 -19.77
CA GLN A 375 -4.81 -1.26 -18.81
C GLN A 375 -5.23 -2.41 -17.90
N THR A 376 -5.46 -3.58 -18.47
CA THR A 376 -5.74 -4.82 -17.76
C THR A 376 -4.59 -5.19 -16.84
N ALA A 377 -3.33 -5.09 -17.28
CA ALA A 377 -2.16 -5.33 -16.45
C ALA A 377 -2.03 -4.31 -15.32
N ALA A 378 -2.28 -3.01 -15.58
CA ALA A 378 -2.25 -1.98 -14.55
C ALA A 378 -3.37 -2.19 -13.51
N ARG A 379 -4.60 -2.48 -13.95
CA ARG A 379 -5.72 -2.83 -13.07
C ARG A 379 -5.42 -4.09 -12.27
N LYS A 380 -4.87 -5.12 -12.92
CA LYS A 380 -4.45 -6.35 -12.26
C LYS A 380 -3.37 -6.07 -11.22
N ALA A 381 -2.35 -5.28 -11.53
CA ALA A 381 -1.30 -4.94 -10.58
C ALA A 381 -1.84 -4.16 -9.37
N LEU A 382 -2.76 -3.22 -9.59
CA LEU A 382 -3.46 -2.51 -8.51
C LEU A 382 -4.31 -3.47 -7.67
N PHE A 383 -5.02 -4.40 -8.32
CA PHE A 383 -5.84 -5.40 -7.65
C PHE A 383 -5.00 -6.38 -6.83
N ASP A 384 -3.92 -6.92 -7.41
CA ASP A 384 -2.96 -7.81 -6.73
C ASP A 384 -2.38 -7.11 -5.48
N HIS A 385 -2.07 -5.81 -5.59
CA HIS A 385 -1.65 -5.01 -4.45
C HIS A 385 -2.72 -4.90 -3.34
N MET A 386 -4.00 -4.82 -3.71
CA MET A 386 -5.10 -4.85 -2.74
C MET A 386 -5.28 -6.22 -2.08
N VAL A 387 -5.03 -7.31 -2.81
CA VAL A 387 -5.00 -8.66 -2.22
C VAL A 387 -3.92 -8.74 -1.14
N ASP A 388 -2.72 -8.20 -1.40
CA ASP A 388 -1.64 -8.15 -0.42
C ASP A 388 -2.01 -7.32 0.81
N HIS A 389 -2.67 -6.17 0.63
CA HIS A 389 -3.16 -5.35 1.74
C HIS A 389 -4.31 -6.01 2.52
N ALA A 390 -5.14 -6.83 1.87
CA ALA A 390 -6.23 -7.56 2.52
C ALA A 390 -5.71 -8.72 3.40
N MET A 391 -4.46 -9.15 3.23
CA MET A 391 -3.83 -10.26 3.97
C MET A 391 -3.31 -9.85 5.37
N ILE A 392 -4.18 -9.28 6.21
CA ILE A 392 -3.83 -8.85 7.57
C ILE A 392 -3.39 -10.04 8.44
N GLU A 393 -2.19 -10.02 9.00
CA GLU A 393 -1.71 -11.13 9.84
C GLU A 393 -2.62 -11.33 11.07
N PRO A 394 -2.96 -12.59 11.44
CA PRO A 394 -3.73 -12.87 12.65
C PRO A 394 -3.01 -12.37 13.90
N GLU A 395 -3.73 -11.63 14.73
CA GLU A 395 -3.24 -11.21 16.04
C GLU A 395 -3.62 -12.22 17.11
N THR A 396 -2.67 -12.51 17.99
CA THR A 396 -2.89 -13.29 19.20
C THR A 396 -2.31 -12.54 20.39
N ARG A 397 -2.67 -12.97 21.61
CA ARG A 397 -2.09 -12.42 22.84
C ARG A 397 -0.56 -12.52 22.83
N GLY A 398 -0.02 -13.59 22.25
CA GLY A 398 1.43 -13.79 22.10
C GLY A 398 2.09 -12.72 21.23
N THR A 399 1.52 -12.44 20.05
CA THR A 399 2.07 -11.46 19.11
C THR A 399 1.94 -10.01 19.61
N ASN A 400 0.91 -9.71 20.40
CA ASN A 400 0.63 -8.35 20.87
C ASN A 400 1.35 -7.98 22.19
N SER A 401 1.96 -8.96 22.87
CA SER A 401 2.75 -8.74 24.09
C SER A 401 3.98 -7.81 23.91
N VAL A 402 4.36 -7.50 22.67
CA VAL A 402 5.48 -6.62 22.34
C VAL A 402 5.22 -5.19 22.82
N TYR A 403 3.99 -4.66 22.71
CA TYR A 403 3.70 -3.28 23.14
C TYR A 403 4.05 -3.03 24.59
N LYS A 404 3.67 -3.93 25.50
CA LYS A 404 3.94 -3.77 26.94
C LYS A 404 5.44 -3.71 27.23
N ARG A 405 6.24 -4.54 26.55
CA ARG A 405 7.72 -4.55 26.70
C ARG A 405 8.36 -3.32 26.08
N SER A 406 7.78 -2.83 24.99
CA SER A 406 8.27 -1.68 24.26
C SER A 406 7.76 -0.35 24.81
N ARG A 407 6.77 -0.30 25.70
CA ARG A 407 6.28 0.98 26.23
C ARG A 407 7.29 1.55 27.22
N PRO A 408 7.76 2.80 27.06
CA PRO A 408 8.46 3.51 28.12
C PRO A 408 7.60 3.47 29.38
N ASP A 409 8.17 3.01 30.50
CA ASP A 409 7.53 3.21 31.79
C ASP A 409 7.61 4.71 32.11
N VAL A 410 6.71 5.50 31.52
CA VAL A 410 6.70 6.96 31.63
C VAL A 410 6.51 7.36 33.10
N LEU A 411 5.75 6.57 33.88
CA LEU A 411 5.58 6.81 35.32
C LEU A 411 6.85 6.46 36.09
N GLY A 412 7.51 5.34 35.81
CA GLY A 412 8.83 5.02 36.35
C GLY A 412 9.88 6.05 35.99
N ALA A 413 9.84 6.57 34.75
CA ALA A 413 10.73 7.61 34.26
C ALA A 413 10.43 8.99 34.87
N LEU A 414 9.17 9.35 35.12
CA LEU A 414 8.81 10.61 35.79
C LEU A 414 9.24 10.59 37.26
N VAL A 415 9.06 9.45 37.94
CA VAL A 415 9.55 9.27 39.32
C VAL A 415 11.08 9.29 39.34
N GLY A 416 11.75 8.65 38.37
CA GLY A 416 13.21 8.71 38.24
C GLY A 416 13.74 10.11 37.90
N ALA A 417 13.06 10.85 37.02
CA ALA A 417 13.43 12.20 36.59
C ALA A 417 13.22 13.24 37.70
N ALA A 418 12.24 13.05 38.58
CA ALA A 418 12.08 13.86 39.78
C ALA A 418 13.27 13.72 40.76
N PHE A 419 14.04 12.63 40.68
CA PHE A 419 15.28 12.43 41.45
C PHE A 419 16.56 12.76 40.65
N SER A 420 16.51 12.89 39.32
CA SER A 420 17.64 13.36 38.50
C SER A 420 17.46 14.83 38.12
N MET A 421 17.90 15.74 39.00
CA MET A 421 17.83 17.17 38.77
C MET A 421 18.48 17.59 37.44
N GLY A 422 17.68 18.07 36.47
CA GLY A 422 18.14 19.03 35.47
C GLY A 422 18.48 18.54 34.05
N THR A 423 18.14 17.31 33.64
CA THR A 423 18.20 16.94 32.20
C THR A 423 16.79 16.83 31.63
N THR A 424 16.50 17.70 30.67
CA THR A 424 15.26 17.74 29.90
C THR A 424 15.02 16.39 29.23
N LEU A 425 13.89 15.75 29.55
CA LEU A 425 13.37 14.52 28.93
C LEU A 425 13.29 14.57 27.37
N LEU A 426 13.50 15.74 26.78
CA LEU A 426 13.41 16.00 25.34
C LEU A 426 14.77 16.30 24.67
N ALA A 427 15.86 16.58 25.41
CA ALA A 427 17.10 17.09 24.79
C ALA A 427 18.07 15.99 24.34
N ASP A 428 18.20 14.88 25.07
CA ASP A 428 19.17 13.81 24.72
C ASP A 428 18.53 12.55 24.09
N GLY A 429 17.23 12.59 23.81
CA GLY A 429 16.48 11.47 23.25
C GLY A 429 16.41 10.30 24.23
N VAL A 430 15.21 10.01 24.76
CA VAL A 430 14.99 8.83 25.61
C VAL A 430 15.53 7.59 24.89
N ARG A 431 16.68 7.06 25.35
CA ARG A 431 17.25 5.82 24.81
C ARG A 431 16.38 4.64 25.25
N ASN A 432 15.53 4.23 24.31
CA ASN A 432 15.14 2.86 23.98
C ASN A 432 14.51 2.02 25.09
N THR A 433 13.19 2.03 25.14
CA THR A 433 12.47 0.75 25.29
C THR A 433 12.57 -0.04 24.00
N ASP A 434 12.48 -1.38 24.07
CA ASP A 434 12.70 -2.29 22.94
C ASP A 434 11.96 -1.83 21.66
N GLY A 435 12.64 -1.10 20.78
CA GLY A 435 12.18 -0.71 19.45
C GLY A 435 11.65 0.71 19.24
N PHE A 436 11.27 1.49 20.26
CA PHE A 436 10.76 2.87 20.05
C PHE A 436 11.86 3.92 20.03
N THR A 437 11.78 4.87 19.10
CA THR A 437 12.60 6.09 19.12
C THR A 437 11.75 7.30 18.76
N ALA A 438 12.01 8.44 19.40
CA ALA A 438 11.44 9.72 19.01
C ALA A 438 12.56 10.74 18.81
N LYS A 439 12.50 11.52 17.72
CA LYS A 439 13.48 12.55 17.40
C LYS A 439 12.77 13.84 17.00
N PRO A 440 12.98 14.97 17.70
CA PRO A 440 12.45 16.25 17.25
C PRO A 440 13.14 16.68 15.95
N GLY A 441 12.36 17.22 15.02
CA GLY A 441 12.83 17.87 13.79
C GLY A 441 13.00 19.38 13.96
N GLU A 442 13.81 19.99 13.10
CA GLU A 442 14.08 21.43 13.12
C GLU A 442 12.83 22.29 12.83
N ASP A 443 11.87 21.74 12.08
CA ASP A 443 10.60 22.40 11.70
C ASP A 443 9.50 22.25 12.77
N GLY A 444 9.85 21.76 13.96
CA GLY A 444 8.90 21.45 15.03
C GLY A 444 8.07 20.18 14.80
N SER A 445 8.37 19.41 13.75
CA SER A 445 7.86 18.04 13.64
C SER A 445 8.58 17.10 14.60
N VAL A 446 8.04 15.89 14.78
CA VAL A 446 8.64 14.82 15.57
C VAL A 446 8.64 13.55 14.73
N GLN A 447 9.81 12.94 14.55
CA GLN A 447 9.91 11.60 13.98
C GLN A 447 9.68 10.58 15.09
N VAL A 448 8.60 9.81 14.99
CA VAL A 448 8.24 8.70 15.88
C VAL A 448 8.48 7.40 15.13
N SER A 449 9.27 6.51 15.72
CA SER A 449 9.64 5.24 15.11
C SER A 449 9.37 4.08 16.05
N LEU A 450 8.98 2.95 15.49
CA LEU A 450 8.95 1.66 16.18
C LEU A 450 9.57 0.59 15.31
N THR A 451 10.45 -0.21 15.91
CA THR A 451 10.99 -1.44 15.34
C THR A 451 10.43 -2.64 16.09
N GLY A 452 9.54 -3.40 15.46
CA GLY A 452 8.98 -4.63 16.02
C GLY A 452 9.74 -5.86 15.51
N ASN A 453 10.28 -6.66 16.43
CA ASN A 453 10.77 -8.00 16.12
C ASN A 453 9.60 -8.97 16.33
N THR A 454 9.19 -9.72 15.29
CA THR A 454 8.10 -10.73 15.32
C THR A 454 6.64 -10.25 15.35
N THR A 455 6.40 -8.95 15.42
CA THR A 455 5.05 -8.37 15.43
C THR A 455 4.48 -8.25 14.02
N ALA A 456 3.15 -8.38 13.86
CA ALA A 456 2.47 -8.12 12.59
C ALA A 456 2.69 -6.68 12.10
N PRO A 457 2.77 -6.43 10.78
CA PRO A 457 3.06 -5.09 10.25
C PRO A 457 2.00 -4.06 10.66
N ALA A 458 0.72 -4.42 10.58
CA ALA A 458 -0.38 -3.56 11.01
C ALA A 458 -0.29 -3.18 12.51
N VAL A 459 0.21 -4.09 13.35
CA VAL A 459 0.40 -3.83 14.78
C VAL A 459 1.55 -2.86 15.01
N VAL A 460 2.71 -3.03 14.35
CA VAL A 460 3.83 -2.07 14.45
C VAL A 460 3.36 -0.67 14.04
N ARG A 461 2.64 -0.58 12.93
CA ARG A 461 2.08 0.67 12.40
C ARG A 461 1.15 1.36 13.40
N GLU A 462 0.18 0.63 13.94
CA GLU A 462 -0.77 1.15 14.92
C GLU A 462 -0.08 1.52 16.25
N MET A 463 0.92 0.76 16.68
CA MET A 463 1.69 1.07 17.89
C MET A 463 2.53 2.35 17.72
N THR A 464 3.14 2.59 16.55
CA THR A 464 3.81 3.87 16.25
C THR A 464 2.81 5.02 16.26
N LEU A 465 1.62 4.81 15.69
CA LEU A 465 0.55 5.80 15.67
C LEU A 465 0.05 6.13 17.08
N LEU A 466 -0.17 5.09 17.90
CA LEU A 466 -0.54 5.24 19.31
C LEU A 466 0.52 6.05 20.06
N ARG A 467 1.81 5.79 19.85
CA ARG A 467 2.87 6.56 20.49
C ARG A 467 2.88 8.02 20.03
N ALA A 468 2.66 8.29 18.74
CA ALA A 468 2.53 9.66 18.25
C ALA A 468 1.37 10.41 18.91
N ALA A 469 0.24 9.73 19.13
CA ALA A 469 -0.91 10.28 19.83
C ALA A 469 -0.65 10.55 21.32
N GLU A 470 0.01 9.62 22.02
CA GLU A 470 0.46 9.83 23.41
C GLU A 470 1.36 11.07 23.50
N MET A 471 2.33 11.21 22.59
CA MET A 471 3.24 12.36 22.57
C MET A 471 2.53 13.69 22.29
N ALA A 472 1.49 13.70 21.46
CA ALA A 472 0.67 14.89 21.25
C ALA A 472 -0.04 15.31 22.55
N ILE A 473 -0.62 14.37 23.29
CA ILE A 473 -1.26 14.61 24.59
C ILE A 473 -0.23 15.09 25.63
N GLU A 474 0.93 14.44 25.71
CA GLU A 474 2.05 14.84 26.58
C GLU A 474 2.49 16.29 26.30
N ALA A 475 2.44 16.72 25.03
CA ALA A 475 2.73 18.10 24.61
C ALA A 475 1.56 19.09 24.79
N GLY A 476 0.43 18.65 25.38
CA GLY A 476 -0.77 19.47 25.57
C GLY A 476 -1.47 19.82 24.25
N LYS A 477 -1.33 18.97 23.22
CA LYS A 477 -1.90 19.17 21.88
C LYS A 477 -3.04 18.17 21.64
N PRO A 478 -4.24 18.62 21.23
CA PRO A 478 -5.38 17.71 21.05
C PRO A 478 -5.30 16.85 19.79
N ALA A 479 -4.47 17.23 18.82
CA ALA A 479 -4.38 16.56 17.54
C ALA A 479 -2.97 16.61 16.95
N PHE A 480 -2.75 15.76 15.95
CA PHE A 480 -1.52 15.74 15.17
C PHE A 480 -1.82 15.38 13.71
N VAL A 481 -0.93 15.74 12.80
CA VAL A 481 -1.00 15.32 11.40
C VAL A 481 0.24 14.51 11.04
N ILE A 482 0.05 13.45 10.24
CA ILE A 482 1.15 12.71 9.65
C ILE A 482 1.65 13.50 8.43
N VAL A 483 2.90 13.95 8.53
CA VAL A 483 3.58 14.70 7.46
C VAL A 483 4.16 13.71 6.45
N SER A 484 4.84 12.67 6.94
CA SER A 484 5.34 11.57 6.11
C SER A 484 5.33 10.27 6.90
N ARG A 485 5.33 9.16 6.16
CA ARG A 485 5.27 7.81 6.68
C ARG A 485 6.20 6.91 5.87
N HIS A 486 6.97 6.08 6.55
CA HIS A 486 7.78 5.06 5.91
C HIS A 486 7.64 3.74 6.67
N ASP A 487 7.20 2.71 5.95
CA ASP A 487 7.04 1.37 6.49
C ASP A 487 8.05 0.42 5.85
N TYR A 488 8.78 -0.31 6.69
CA TYR A 488 9.87 -1.18 6.27
C TYR A 488 9.58 -2.62 6.67
N ALA A 489 9.82 -3.54 5.73
CA ALA A 489 10.07 -4.94 6.06
C ALA A 489 11.55 -5.08 6.41
N ARG A 490 11.87 -5.77 7.50
CA ARG A 490 13.26 -6.08 7.86
C ARG A 490 13.53 -7.52 7.46
N THR A 491 14.63 -7.73 6.74
CA THR A 491 15.12 -9.05 6.36
C THR A 491 16.57 -9.20 6.80
N MET A 492 16.91 -10.37 7.33
CA MET A 492 18.29 -10.80 7.57
C MET A 492 18.73 -11.63 6.38
N THR A 493 19.69 -11.11 5.63
CA THR A 493 20.27 -11.79 4.48
C THR A 493 21.57 -12.47 4.90
N SER A 494 21.68 -13.78 4.71
CA SER A 494 22.93 -14.52 4.86
C SER A 494 23.55 -14.73 3.48
N THR A 495 24.84 -14.42 3.37
CA THR A 495 25.60 -14.56 2.12
C THR A 495 26.72 -15.59 2.31
N GLN A 496 26.98 -16.38 1.25
CA GLN A 496 28.12 -17.28 1.17
C GLN A 496 28.87 -16.95 -0.12
N TYR A 497 30.17 -16.64 -0.01
CA TYR A 497 31.01 -16.20 -1.14
C TYR A 497 30.41 -15.01 -1.93
N GLY A 498 29.83 -14.03 -1.21
CA GLY A 498 29.20 -12.85 -1.83
C GLY A 498 27.84 -13.10 -2.48
N THR A 499 27.35 -14.35 -2.50
CA THR A 499 26.03 -14.70 -3.03
C THR A 499 25.04 -14.88 -1.89
N THR A 500 23.85 -14.29 -2.00
CA THR A 500 22.76 -14.49 -1.03
C THR A 500 22.31 -15.95 -1.05
N ILE A 501 22.44 -16.64 0.09
CA ILE A 501 21.97 -18.03 0.27
C ILE A 501 20.62 -18.10 0.98
N SER A 502 20.29 -17.11 1.81
CA SER A 502 19.00 -17.03 2.49
C SER A 502 18.65 -15.59 2.83
N SER A 503 17.36 -15.25 2.75
CA SER A 503 16.81 -13.99 3.25
C SER A 503 15.62 -14.30 4.16
N VAL A 504 15.73 -13.90 5.43
CA VAL A 504 14.78 -14.24 6.49
C VAL A 504 14.11 -12.96 6.99
N PRO A 505 12.77 -12.82 6.92
CA PRO A 505 12.10 -11.70 7.56
C PRO A 505 12.36 -11.69 9.07
N THR A 506 12.82 -10.56 9.60
CA THR A 506 13.15 -10.38 11.03
C THR A 506 12.20 -9.45 11.76
N GLY A 507 11.33 -8.74 11.03
CA GLY A 507 10.29 -7.91 11.62
C GLY A 507 9.92 -6.73 10.74
N TYR A 508 9.36 -5.70 11.37
CA TYR A 508 8.91 -4.50 10.68
C TYR A 508 9.37 -3.27 11.42
N LYS A 509 9.44 -2.16 10.69
CA LYS A 509 9.70 -0.85 11.26
C LYS A 509 8.75 0.15 10.62
N THR A 510 8.22 1.06 11.42
CA THR A 510 7.43 2.20 10.92
C THR A 510 8.05 3.47 11.46
N ASP A 511 8.32 4.42 10.56
CA ASP A 511 8.74 5.79 10.85
C ASP A 511 7.60 6.74 10.46
N LEU A 512 7.09 7.51 11.43
CA LEU A 512 6.13 8.59 11.20
C LEU A 512 6.81 9.92 11.50
N VAL A 513 6.73 10.87 10.58
CA VAL A 513 7.02 12.28 10.90
C VAL A 513 5.68 12.95 11.17
N VAL A 514 5.48 13.44 12.38
CA VAL A 514 4.21 14.05 12.81
C VAL A 514 4.41 15.50 13.20
N ARG A 515 3.39 16.32 12.99
CA ARG A 515 3.33 17.69 13.51
C ARG A 515 2.15 17.80 14.46
N PHE A 516 2.40 18.26 15.68
CA PHE A 516 1.35 18.46 16.66
C PHE A 516 0.61 19.77 16.40
N LEU A 517 -0.70 19.75 16.54
CA LEU A 517 -1.58 20.87 16.20
C LEU A 517 -2.19 21.47 17.47
N PRO A 518 -2.33 22.80 17.57
CA PRO A 518 -2.95 23.45 18.72
C PRO A 518 -4.46 23.13 18.84
N GLU A 519 -5.12 22.81 17.72
CA GLU A 519 -6.56 22.56 17.64
C GLU A 519 -6.83 21.40 16.66
N ALA A 520 -7.90 20.64 16.90
CA ALA A 520 -8.24 19.44 16.11
C ALA A 520 -8.87 19.73 14.73
N GLY A 521 -9.23 20.98 14.42
CA GLY A 521 -9.99 21.35 13.22
C GLY A 521 -9.24 22.08 12.12
N GLY A 522 -7.97 22.45 12.33
CA GLY A 522 -7.22 23.30 11.38
C GLY A 522 -6.71 22.58 10.13
N ASP A 523 -6.60 21.25 10.16
CA ASP A 523 -6.15 20.43 9.05
C ASP A 523 -7.13 19.27 8.85
N THR A 524 -7.65 19.11 7.62
CA THR A 524 -8.56 18.00 7.27
C THR A 524 -7.93 16.60 7.51
N ARG A 525 -6.60 16.53 7.53
CA ARG A 525 -5.81 15.32 7.82
C ARG A 525 -5.41 15.19 9.29
N ALA A 526 -5.88 16.08 10.16
CA ALA A 526 -5.64 15.96 11.59
C ALA A 526 -6.26 14.66 12.14
N LEU A 527 -5.50 13.99 13.00
CA LEU A 527 -5.93 12.87 13.82
C LEU A 527 -6.14 13.39 15.25
N ASP A 528 -7.31 13.10 15.81
CA ASP A 528 -7.60 13.37 17.21
C ASP A 528 -6.77 12.42 18.09
N ALA A 529 -5.88 13.00 18.90
CA ALA A 529 -4.93 12.22 19.68
C ALA A 529 -5.63 11.37 20.74
N LYS A 530 -6.69 11.90 21.37
CA LYS A 530 -7.45 11.19 22.39
C LYS A 530 -8.21 10.02 21.78
N ALA A 531 -8.87 10.22 20.65
CA ALA A 531 -9.61 9.16 19.94
C ALA A 531 -8.67 8.02 19.51
N VAL A 532 -7.47 8.34 19.02
CA VAL A 532 -6.45 7.32 18.69
C VAL A 532 -6.05 6.52 19.94
N VAL A 533 -5.76 7.19 21.07
CA VAL A 533 -5.41 6.53 22.33
C VAL A 533 -6.54 5.66 22.86
N GLU A 534 -7.78 6.13 22.84
CA GLU A 534 -8.95 5.37 23.30
C GLU A 534 -9.22 4.15 22.41
N GLY A 535 -9.15 4.36 21.09
CA GLY A 535 -9.40 3.31 20.10
C GLY A 535 -8.34 2.22 20.10
N LEU A 536 -7.05 2.57 20.16
CA LEU A 536 -5.96 1.60 20.13
C LEU A 536 -5.54 1.10 21.52
N GLY A 537 -5.62 1.95 22.54
CA GLY A 537 -5.18 1.62 23.89
C GLY A 537 -5.92 0.44 24.50
N SER A 538 -7.19 0.25 24.16
CA SER A 538 -7.97 -0.91 24.64
C SER A 538 -7.39 -2.27 24.22
N PHE A 539 -6.64 -2.33 23.12
CA PHE A 539 -6.01 -3.55 22.59
C PHE A 539 -4.56 -3.73 23.04
N TYR A 540 -3.86 -2.63 23.34
CA TYR A 540 -2.42 -2.64 23.61
C TYR A 540 -2.06 -2.37 25.08
N TYR A 541 -2.95 -1.77 25.87
CA TYR A 541 -2.72 -1.50 27.29
C TYR A 541 -3.24 -2.59 28.24
N LYS A 542 -4.32 -3.30 27.88
CA LYS A 542 -4.94 -4.27 28.79
C LYS A 542 -4.01 -5.44 29.03
N GLU A 543 -3.78 -5.77 30.30
CA GLU A 543 -3.21 -7.05 30.70
C GLU A 543 -4.20 -8.15 30.31
N ALA A 544 -3.72 -9.13 29.54
CA ALA A 544 -4.53 -10.22 29.02
C ALA A 544 -4.60 -11.41 29.96
#